data_AF-A0A5E7QI37-F1
#
_entry.id   AF-A0A5E7QI37-F1
#
_cell.length_a   1.000
_cell.length_b   1.000
_cell.length_c   1.000
_cell.angle_alpha   90.00
_cell.angle_beta   90.00
_cell.angle_gamma   90.00
#
_symmetry.space_group_name_H-M   'P 1'
#
loop_
_entity.id
_entity.type
_entity.pdbx_description
1 polymer ?
#
loop_
_entity_poly.entity_id
_entity_poly.type
_entity_poly.pdbx_seq_one_letter_code
_entity_poly.pdbx_strand_id
1 'polypeptide(L)'
;MVGAFEPNVEEHAFPVVEKQEGPTHQWQRQVSSNFGPYKAKDAENPDAISGKAFMKVSLARHGSTLLFSLDDKLVDKALGTLDKRFPPMADVVPKDLLMPAYFGPESMAQLMQQETLDSLPQDMEPVFYNAAQTYLIPKLRKLGGYGKYALTLPEGSEPDGHWQWLPLEWKAL
;
A
#
# COMPACT_ATOMS: atom_id res chain seq x y z
N MET A 1 -29.56 -3.74 21.06
CA MET A 1 -28.44 -4.29 20.27
C MET A 1 -27.66 -3.11 19.68
N VAL A 2 -26.34 -3.08 19.81
CA VAL A 2 -25.49 -2.01 19.23
C VAL A 2 -24.75 -2.61 18.03
N GLY A 3 -25.06 -2.13 16.83
CA GLY A 3 -24.49 -2.64 15.58
C GLY A 3 -25.50 -2.67 14.44
N ALA A 4 -25.04 -3.06 13.25
CA ALA A 4 -25.90 -3.32 12.11
C ALA A 4 -26.71 -4.60 12.33
N PHE A 5 -27.99 -4.57 11.96
CA PHE A 5 -28.88 -5.73 12.05
C PHE A 5 -28.76 -6.57 10.78
N GLU A 6 -28.48 -7.86 10.95
CA GLU A 6 -28.20 -8.81 9.87
C GLU A 6 -29.28 -9.90 9.84
N PRO A 7 -30.29 -9.81 8.96
CA PRO A 7 -31.47 -10.67 9.03
C PRO A 7 -31.20 -12.15 8.71
N ASN A 8 -30.10 -12.45 8.02
CA ASN A 8 -29.77 -13.79 7.54
C ASN A 8 -28.76 -14.52 8.46
N VAL A 9 -28.48 -13.96 9.64
CA VAL A 9 -27.56 -14.53 10.63
C VAL A 9 -28.35 -14.82 11.91
N GLU A 10 -28.11 -15.97 12.54
CA GLU A 10 -28.88 -16.43 13.71
C GLU A 10 -28.85 -15.44 14.89
N GLU A 11 -27.67 -14.88 15.19
CA GLU A 11 -27.51 -13.85 16.23
C GLU A 11 -27.90 -12.44 15.76
N HIS A 12 -28.40 -12.31 14.53
CA HIS A 12 -28.74 -11.07 13.84
C HIS A 12 -27.58 -10.06 13.75
N ALA A 13 -26.35 -10.54 13.92
CA ALA A 13 -25.11 -9.80 13.76
C ALA A 13 -23.99 -10.80 13.41
N PHE A 14 -23.08 -10.40 12.52
CA PHE A 14 -21.86 -11.17 12.29
C PHE A 14 -20.95 -11.12 13.53
N PRO A 15 -20.18 -12.19 13.80
CA PRO A 15 -19.24 -12.20 14.92
C PRO A 15 -18.13 -11.16 14.71
N VAL A 16 -17.60 -10.68 15.83
CA VAL A 16 -16.38 -9.86 15.82
C VAL A 16 -15.18 -10.82 15.79
N VAL A 17 -14.33 -10.64 14.79
CA VAL A 17 -13.04 -11.32 14.67
C VAL A 17 -11.99 -10.44 15.33
N GLU A 18 -11.27 -11.00 16.29
CA GLU A 18 -10.19 -10.30 17.00
C GLU A 18 -8.82 -10.81 16.55
N LYS A 19 -7.86 -9.90 16.44
CA LYS A 19 -6.48 -10.21 16.08
C LYS A 19 -5.53 -9.36 16.93
N GLN A 20 -4.57 -10.01 17.59
CA GLN A 20 -3.50 -9.34 18.32
C GLN A 20 -2.16 -9.62 17.63
N GLU A 21 -1.44 -8.56 17.24
CA GLU A 21 -0.09 -8.63 16.68
C GLU A 21 0.79 -7.56 17.33
N GLY A 22 1.71 -7.98 18.21
CA GLY A 22 2.58 -7.05 18.94
C GLY A 22 1.78 -6.00 19.72
N PRO A 23 2.02 -4.69 19.53
CA PRO A 23 1.30 -3.61 20.21
C PRO A 23 -0.10 -3.32 19.60
N THR A 24 -0.48 -4.02 18.54
CA THR A 24 -1.72 -3.81 17.80
C THR A 24 -2.78 -4.82 18.21
N HIS A 25 -3.94 -4.32 18.65
CA HIS A 25 -5.15 -5.09 18.80
C HIS A 25 -6.17 -4.64 17.75
N GLN A 26 -6.71 -5.54 16.95
CA GLN A 26 -7.69 -5.25 15.91
C GLN A 26 -8.97 -6.06 16.12
N TRP A 27 -10.10 -5.38 15.96
CA TRP A 27 -11.44 -5.95 15.92
C TRP A 27 -12.02 -5.69 14.54
N GLN A 28 -12.52 -6.73 13.88
CA GLN A 28 -13.14 -6.62 12.57
C GLN A 28 -14.48 -7.35 12.58
N ARG A 29 -15.46 -6.79 11.88
CA ARG A 29 -16.76 -7.42 11.68
C ARG A 29 -17.29 -7.15 10.29
N GLN A 30 -17.85 -8.17 9.67
CA GLN A 30 -18.57 -8.02 8.41
C GLN A 30 -19.90 -7.32 8.64
N VAL A 31 -20.26 -6.41 7.74
CA VAL A 31 -21.54 -5.70 7.75
C VAL A 31 -22.10 -5.68 6.34
N SER A 32 -23.31 -6.22 6.16
CA SER A 32 -24.01 -6.22 4.87
C SER A 32 -24.29 -4.79 4.41
N SER A 33 -24.12 -4.53 3.11
CA SER A 33 -24.38 -3.22 2.53
C SER A 33 -24.69 -3.34 1.04
N ASN A 34 -25.34 -2.34 0.47
CA ASN A 34 -25.43 -2.25 -1.00
C ASN A 34 -24.25 -1.50 -1.63
N PHE A 35 -23.37 -0.92 -0.81
CA PHE A 35 -22.30 0.00 -1.22
C PHE A 35 -20.92 -0.42 -0.71
N GLY A 36 -20.78 -1.64 -0.21
CA GLY A 36 -19.51 -2.16 0.30
C GLY A 36 -18.49 -2.41 -0.82
N PRO A 37 -17.18 -2.32 -0.52
CA PRO A 37 -16.13 -2.59 -1.50
C PRO A 37 -15.99 -4.08 -1.85
N TYR A 38 -16.57 -4.98 -1.05
CA TYR A 38 -16.56 -6.42 -1.27
C TYR A 38 -17.93 -6.89 -1.78
N LYS A 39 -17.99 -7.72 -2.83
CA LYS A 39 -19.27 -8.23 -3.34
C LYS A 39 -19.77 -9.35 -2.45
N ALA A 40 -21.09 -9.48 -2.28
CA ALA A 40 -21.68 -10.52 -1.42
C ALA A 40 -21.20 -11.93 -1.76
N LYS A 41 -21.03 -12.23 -3.06
CA LYS A 41 -20.51 -13.52 -3.56
C LYS A 41 -19.07 -13.85 -3.13
N ASP A 42 -18.30 -12.84 -2.72
CA ASP A 42 -16.90 -12.99 -2.30
C ASP A 42 -16.80 -13.20 -0.77
N ALA A 43 -17.93 -13.19 -0.05
CA ALA A 43 -17.99 -13.52 1.37
C ALA A 43 -17.79 -15.03 1.59
N GLU A 44 -17.33 -15.40 2.79
CA GLU A 44 -17.19 -16.81 3.19
C GLU A 44 -18.53 -17.55 3.19
N ASN A 45 -19.60 -16.84 3.57
CA ASN A 45 -20.98 -17.30 3.43
C ASN A 45 -21.81 -16.25 2.67
N PRO A 46 -21.94 -16.37 1.33
CA PRO A 46 -22.68 -15.42 0.51
C PRO A 46 -24.16 -15.27 0.88
N ASP A 47 -24.81 -16.36 1.31
CA ASP A 47 -26.25 -16.36 1.63
C ASP A 47 -26.55 -15.59 2.94
N ALA A 48 -25.56 -15.44 3.82
CA ALA A 48 -25.65 -14.66 5.04
C ALA A 48 -25.63 -13.14 4.78
N ILE A 49 -25.16 -12.69 3.60
CA ILE A 49 -25.10 -11.26 3.27
C ILE A 49 -26.48 -10.82 2.76
N SER A 50 -27.10 -9.88 3.47
CA SER A 50 -28.45 -9.40 3.14
C SER A 50 -28.49 -8.39 1.97
N GLY A 51 -27.34 -7.78 1.64
CA GLY A 51 -27.19 -6.79 0.56
C GLY A 51 -26.46 -7.32 -0.68
N LYS A 52 -26.20 -6.43 -1.65
CA LYS A 52 -25.38 -6.77 -2.84
C LYS A 52 -23.89 -6.89 -2.54
N ALA A 53 -23.45 -6.35 -1.41
CA ALA A 53 -22.06 -6.17 -1.02
C ALA A 53 -21.92 -6.25 0.50
N PHE A 54 -20.70 -6.11 1.00
CA PHE A 54 -20.42 -5.98 2.41
C PHE A 54 -19.17 -5.14 2.68
N MET A 55 -19.07 -4.68 3.91
CA MET A 55 -17.93 -3.94 4.46
C MET A 55 -17.26 -4.78 5.54
N LYS A 56 -15.95 -4.62 5.71
CA LYS A 56 -15.20 -5.19 6.83
C LYS A 56 -14.89 -4.08 7.81
N VAL A 57 -15.90 -3.70 8.59
CA VAL A 57 -15.78 -2.62 9.57
C VAL A 57 -14.71 -2.98 10.57
N SER A 58 -13.70 -2.13 10.69
CA SER A 58 -12.48 -2.42 11.43
C SER A 58 -12.18 -1.33 12.44
N LEU A 59 -11.83 -1.75 13.63
CA LEU A 59 -11.33 -0.92 14.73
C LEU A 59 -9.97 -1.49 15.13
N ALA A 60 -8.96 -0.64 15.29
CA ALA A 60 -7.66 -1.08 15.78
C ALA A 60 -7.13 -0.13 16.83
N ARG A 61 -6.51 -0.68 17.88
CA ARG A 61 -5.73 0.06 18.85
C ARG A 61 -4.26 -0.27 18.65
N HIS A 62 -3.45 0.75 18.41
CA HIS A 62 -2.01 0.64 18.29
C HIS A 62 -1.37 1.54 19.35
N GLY A 63 -0.93 0.96 20.47
CA GLY A 63 -0.45 1.72 21.63
C GLY A 63 -1.56 2.61 22.22
N SER A 64 -1.36 3.94 22.14
CA SER A 64 -2.32 4.96 22.59
C SER A 64 -3.25 5.47 21.48
N THR A 65 -3.04 5.05 20.23
CA THR A 65 -3.85 5.49 19.08
C THR A 65 -4.98 4.49 18.83
N LEU A 66 -6.19 5.01 18.61
CA LEU A 66 -7.36 4.24 18.18
C LEU A 66 -7.70 4.64 16.73
N LEU A 67 -7.89 3.64 15.87
CA LEU A 67 -8.17 3.79 14.45
C LEU A 67 -9.49 3.10 14.13
N PHE A 68 -10.33 3.72 13.32
CA PHE A 68 -11.63 3.17 12.89
C PHE A 68 -11.88 3.48 11.42
N SER A 69 -12.42 2.52 10.69
CA SER A 69 -12.93 2.71 9.34
C SER A 69 -13.95 1.63 8.97
N LEU A 70 -14.84 1.94 8.05
CA LEU A 70 -15.72 0.97 7.41
C LEU A 70 -14.99 0.10 6.37
N ASP A 71 -13.86 0.60 5.87
CA ASP A 71 -12.94 -0.10 4.97
C ASP A 71 -11.69 -0.53 5.76
N ASP A 72 -11.47 -1.84 5.86
CA ASP A 72 -10.34 -2.47 6.52
C ASP A 72 -9.00 -2.05 5.92
N LYS A 73 -8.94 -1.84 4.61
CA LYS A 73 -7.69 -1.42 3.93
C LYS A 73 -7.20 -0.06 4.40
N LEU A 74 -8.09 0.83 4.84
CA LEU A 74 -7.71 2.12 5.40
C LEU A 74 -7.13 1.98 6.81
N VAL A 75 -7.65 1.05 7.61
CA VAL A 75 -7.07 0.73 8.93
C VAL A 75 -5.69 0.12 8.75
N ASP A 76 -5.53 -0.83 7.84
CA ASP A 76 -4.25 -1.47 7.56
C ASP A 76 -3.18 -0.47 7.09
N LYS A 77 -3.56 0.48 6.23
CA LYS A 77 -2.66 1.58 5.81
C LYS A 77 -2.23 2.45 7.00
N ALA A 78 -3.17 2.85 7.85
CA ALA A 78 -2.88 3.67 9.01
C ALA A 78 -1.98 2.94 10.03
N LEU A 79 -2.23 1.64 10.27
CA LEU A 79 -1.36 0.79 11.07
C LEU A 79 0.05 0.70 10.48
N GLY A 80 0.17 0.50 9.16
CA GLY A 80 1.47 0.50 8.46
C GLY A 80 2.23 1.82 8.59
N THR A 81 1.53 2.95 8.62
CA THR A 81 2.13 4.27 8.91
C THR A 81 2.62 4.37 10.36
N LEU A 82 1.83 3.91 11.34
CA LEU A 82 2.22 3.91 12.76
C LEU A 82 3.43 3.00 13.02
N ASP A 83 3.49 1.85 12.36
CA ASP A 83 4.62 0.91 12.43
C ASP A 83 5.89 1.43 11.72
N LYS A 84 5.85 2.62 11.11
CA LYS A 84 6.92 3.17 10.26
C LYS A 84 7.39 2.18 9.18
N ARG A 85 6.51 1.30 8.67
CA ARG A 85 6.84 0.42 7.54
C ARG A 85 7.07 1.21 6.24
N PHE A 86 6.66 2.49 6.26
CA PHE A 86 7.01 3.52 5.28
C PHE A 86 7.71 4.68 6.02
N PRO A 87 8.98 4.52 6.43
CA PRO A 87 9.66 5.60 7.13
C PRO A 87 9.75 6.81 6.19
N PRO A 88 9.51 8.03 6.69
CA PRO A 88 9.74 9.23 5.89
C PRO A 88 11.19 9.22 5.39
N MET A 89 11.45 9.69 4.17
CA MET A 89 12.81 9.67 3.60
C MET A 89 13.84 10.29 4.55
N ALA A 90 13.45 11.32 5.32
CA ALA A 90 14.30 11.92 6.36
C ALA A 90 14.79 10.95 7.46
N ASP A 91 14.09 9.85 7.72
CA ASP A 91 14.47 8.84 8.72
C ASP A 91 15.41 7.77 8.15
N VAL A 92 15.44 7.57 6.81
CA VAL A 92 16.24 6.55 6.12
C VAL A 92 17.50 7.12 5.47
N VAL A 93 17.52 8.44 5.26
CA VAL A 93 18.62 9.17 4.64
C VAL A 93 19.68 9.50 5.70
N PRO A 94 20.99 9.30 5.42
CA PRO A 94 22.06 9.78 6.30
C PRO A 94 21.94 11.30 6.51
N LYS A 95 21.91 11.74 7.76
CA LYS A 95 21.68 13.15 8.14
C LYS A 95 22.74 14.11 7.62
N ASP A 96 23.89 13.57 7.23
CA ASP A 96 25.10 14.32 6.90
C ASP A 96 25.25 14.53 5.38
N LEU A 97 24.29 14.08 4.57
CA LEU A 97 24.34 14.13 3.10
C LEU A 97 23.20 14.97 2.53
N LEU A 98 23.57 15.99 1.74
CA LEU A 98 22.63 16.66 0.84
C LEU A 98 22.27 15.69 -0.29
N MET A 99 21.07 15.11 -0.21
CA MET A 99 20.56 14.14 -1.18
C MET A 99 19.48 14.77 -2.07
N PRO A 100 19.84 15.27 -3.26
CA PRO A 100 18.88 15.81 -4.21
C PRO A 100 17.91 14.76 -4.79
N ALA A 101 18.30 13.49 -4.87
CA ALA A 101 17.44 12.43 -5.42
C ALA A 101 17.66 11.06 -4.77
N TYR A 102 16.57 10.31 -4.64
CA TYR A 102 16.56 8.92 -4.19
C TYR A 102 16.00 8.03 -5.30
N PHE A 103 16.66 6.91 -5.55
CA PHE A 103 16.26 5.91 -6.52
C PHE A 103 15.99 4.58 -5.81
N GLY A 104 14.71 4.20 -5.76
CA GLY A 104 14.26 2.90 -5.27
C GLY A 104 13.83 2.01 -6.44
N PRO A 105 14.71 1.15 -6.97
CA PRO A 105 14.44 0.38 -8.19
C PRO A 105 13.22 -0.53 -8.07
N GLU A 106 13.00 -1.14 -6.89
CA GLU A 106 11.87 -2.02 -6.63
C GLU A 106 10.53 -1.30 -6.72
N SER A 107 10.36 -0.21 -5.96
CA SER A 107 9.12 0.57 -5.98
C SER A 107 8.85 1.15 -7.37
N MET A 108 9.90 1.59 -8.07
CA MET A 108 9.76 2.10 -9.43
C MET A 108 9.37 1.00 -10.42
N ALA A 109 9.97 -0.18 -10.33
CA ALA A 109 9.61 -1.32 -11.16
C ALA A 109 8.15 -1.74 -10.95
N GLN A 110 7.69 -1.76 -9.69
CA GLN A 110 6.30 -2.06 -9.35
C GLN A 110 5.34 -1.02 -9.93
N LEU A 111 5.64 0.28 -9.76
CA LEU A 111 4.83 1.37 -10.31
C LEU A 111 4.76 1.31 -11.84
N MET A 112 5.91 1.15 -12.51
CA MET A 112 5.96 1.05 -13.98
C MET A 112 5.20 -0.19 -14.48
N GLN A 113 5.30 -1.32 -13.78
CA GLN A 113 4.55 -2.53 -14.12
C GLN A 113 3.05 -2.29 -13.99
N GLN A 114 2.60 -1.71 -12.88
CA GLN A 114 1.18 -1.43 -12.65
C GLN A 114 0.63 -0.49 -13.72
N GLU A 115 1.27 0.66 -13.93
CA GLU A 115 0.84 1.66 -14.91
C GLU A 115 0.81 1.09 -16.33
N THR A 116 1.78 0.26 -16.70
CA THR A 116 1.81 -0.37 -18.03
C THR A 116 0.67 -1.35 -18.22
N LEU A 117 0.34 -2.18 -17.22
CA LEU A 117 -0.72 -3.16 -17.33
C LEU A 117 -2.11 -2.52 -17.25
N ASP A 118 -2.27 -1.46 -16.46
CA ASP A 118 -3.51 -0.68 -16.39
C ASP A 118 -3.77 0.08 -17.71
N SER A 119 -2.70 0.55 -18.37
CA SER A 119 -2.77 1.21 -19.68
C SER A 119 -2.96 0.24 -20.86
N LEU A 120 -2.73 -1.06 -20.66
CA LEU A 120 -2.86 -2.09 -21.69
C LEU A 120 -3.92 -3.14 -21.29
N PRO A 121 -5.23 -2.79 -21.27
CA PRO A 121 -6.27 -3.76 -20.96
C PRO A 121 -6.21 -4.96 -21.90
N GLN A 122 -6.16 -6.17 -21.35
CA GLN A 122 -5.96 -7.41 -22.12
C GLN A 122 -7.07 -7.64 -23.17
N ASP A 123 -8.28 -7.15 -22.92
CA ASP A 123 -9.44 -7.22 -23.79
C ASP A 123 -9.39 -6.21 -24.95
N MET A 124 -8.70 -5.08 -24.77
CA MET A 124 -8.57 -4.04 -25.79
C MET A 124 -7.25 -4.11 -26.58
N GLU A 125 -6.14 -4.45 -25.92
CA GLU A 125 -4.80 -4.45 -26.50
C GLU A 125 -4.02 -5.75 -26.25
N PRO A 126 -4.53 -6.92 -26.69
CA PRO A 126 -3.96 -8.23 -26.36
C PRO A 126 -2.52 -8.42 -26.89
N VAL A 127 -2.18 -7.82 -28.03
CA VAL A 127 -0.83 -7.94 -28.63
C VAL A 127 0.21 -7.18 -27.80
N PHE A 128 -0.08 -5.94 -27.42
CA PHE A 128 0.82 -5.13 -26.60
C PHE A 128 0.90 -5.64 -25.16
N TYR A 129 -0.22 -6.13 -24.62
CA TYR A 129 -0.24 -6.80 -23.33
C TYR A 129 0.69 -8.03 -23.32
N ASN A 130 0.59 -8.91 -24.33
CA ASN A 130 1.46 -10.08 -24.45
C ASN A 130 2.95 -9.69 -24.65
N ALA A 131 3.22 -8.64 -25.42
CA ALA A 131 4.58 -8.13 -25.60
C ALA A 131 5.15 -7.54 -24.30
N ALA A 132 4.35 -6.78 -23.55
CA ALA A 132 4.73 -6.25 -22.25
C ALA A 132 5.03 -7.39 -21.26
N GLN A 133 4.14 -8.38 -21.16
CA GLN A 133 4.37 -9.56 -20.33
C GLN A 133 5.65 -10.31 -20.68
N THR A 134 5.94 -10.46 -21.96
CA THR A 134 7.07 -11.25 -22.45
C THR A 134 8.40 -10.50 -22.32
N TYR A 135 8.44 -9.20 -22.63
CA TYR A 135 9.69 -8.46 -22.79
C TYR A 135 9.92 -7.37 -21.74
N LEU A 136 8.86 -6.75 -21.22
CA LEU A 136 8.97 -5.64 -20.27
C LEU A 136 8.99 -6.14 -18.83
N ILE A 137 8.04 -7.01 -18.44
CA ILE A 137 7.93 -7.50 -17.07
C ILE A 137 9.21 -8.15 -16.55
N PRO A 138 9.93 -9.00 -17.33
CA PRO A 138 11.20 -9.57 -16.85
C PRO A 138 12.28 -8.51 -16.62
N LYS A 139 12.30 -7.42 -17.40
CA LYS A 139 13.24 -6.31 -17.22
C LYS A 139 12.90 -5.48 -15.99
N LEU A 140 11.62 -5.22 -15.74
CA LEU A 140 11.16 -4.56 -14.52
C LEU A 140 11.47 -5.41 -13.27
N ARG A 141 11.28 -6.72 -13.33
CA ARG A 141 11.70 -7.62 -12.24
C ARG A 141 13.20 -7.57 -11.99
N LYS A 142 14.01 -7.56 -13.05
CA LYS A 142 15.47 -7.37 -12.92
C LYS A 142 15.82 -6.01 -12.32
N LEU A 143 15.14 -4.95 -12.76
CA LEU A 143 15.30 -3.60 -12.20
C LEU A 143 15.00 -3.60 -10.70
N GLY A 144 13.89 -4.22 -10.29
CA GLY A 144 13.51 -4.30 -8.88
C GLY A 144 14.46 -5.11 -8.01
N GLY A 145 15.33 -5.93 -8.60
CA GLY A 145 16.38 -6.66 -7.89
C GLY A 145 17.64 -5.83 -7.58
N TYR A 146 17.77 -4.61 -8.09
CA TYR A 146 18.89 -3.74 -7.76
C TYR A 146 18.71 -3.09 -6.38
N GLY A 147 19.83 -2.82 -5.70
CA GLY A 147 19.86 -2.11 -4.42
C GLY A 147 19.36 -0.67 -4.54
N LYS A 148 19.09 -0.04 -3.40
CA LYS A 148 18.66 1.37 -3.38
C LYS A 148 19.88 2.26 -3.64
N TYR A 149 19.66 3.38 -4.32
CA TYR A 149 20.71 4.34 -4.60
C TYR A 149 20.28 5.75 -4.21
N ALA A 150 21.22 6.51 -3.67
CA ALA A 150 21.11 7.94 -3.44
C ALA A 150 21.99 8.68 -4.45
N LEU A 151 21.48 9.80 -4.95
CA LEU A 151 22.28 10.81 -5.62
C LEU A 151 22.67 11.84 -4.56
N THR A 152 23.97 12.03 -4.33
CA THR A 152 24.50 12.92 -3.30
C THR A 152 25.43 13.97 -3.91
N LEU A 153 25.64 15.07 -3.21
CA LEU A 153 26.73 15.99 -3.50
C LEU A 153 28.01 15.51 -2.79
N PRO A 154 29.20 15.68 -3.40
CA PRO A 154 30.46 15.45 -2.72
C PRO A 154 30.56 16.29 -1.45
N GLU A 155 31.23 15.74 -0.42
CA GLU A 155 31.47 16.44 0.83
C GLU A 155 32.20 17.77 0.59
N GLY A 156 31.71 18.86 1.19
CA GLY A 156 32.25 20.22 0.98
C GLY A 156 31.71 20.94 -0.27
N SER A 157 30.73 20.39 -0.98
CA SER A 157 30.02 21.12 -2.05
C SER A 157 29.14 22.22 -1.46
N GLU A 158 29.57 23.47 -1.58
CA GLU A 158 28.77 24.64 -1.18
C GLU A 158 28.27 25.41 -2.42
N PRO A 159 26.98 25.79 -2.47
CA PRO A 159 26.49 26.72 -3.48
C PRO A 159 27.12 28.10 -3.26
N ASP A 160 27.90 28.60 -4.22
CA ASP A 160 28.59 29.90 -4.11
C ASP A 160 27.69 31.10 -4.49
N GLY A 161 26.39 30.87 -4.71
CA GLY A 161 25.42 31.88 -5.12
C GLY A 161 25.38 32.16 -6.62
N HIS A 162 26.25 31.54 -7.42
CA HIS A 162 26.25 31.60 -8.88
C HIS A 162 25.72 30.31 -9.51
N TRP A 163 25.25 30.40 -10.76
CA TRP A 163 24.85 29.22 -11.52
C TRP A 163 26.09 28.39 -11.85
N GLN A 164 26.26 27.27 -11.17
CA GLN A 164 27.37 26.35 -11.35
C GLN A 164 26.88 24.92 -11.54
N TRP A 165 27.62 24.15 -12.35
CA TRP A 165 27.42 22.70 -12.46
C TRP A 165 28.17 22.02 -11.33
N LEU A 166 27.45 21.38 -10.42
CA LEU A 166 28.04 20.58 -9.35
C LEU A 166 28.09 19.10 -9.77
N PRO A 167 29.22 18.40 -9.55
CA PRO A 167 29.27 16.96 -9.75
C PRO A 167 28.33 16.25 -8.77
N LEU A 168 27.72 15.17 -9.24
CA LEU A 168 26.81 14.33 -8.46
C LEU A 168 27.44 12.95 -8.29
N GLU A 169 27.25 12.36 -7.12
CA GLU A 169 27.76 11.03 -6.79
C GLU A 169 26.61 10.06 -6.55
N TRP A 170 26.77 8.83 -7.05
CA TRP A 170 25.83 7.74 -6.77
C TRP A 170 26.34 6.92 -5.60
N LYS A 171 25.53 6.79 -4.56
CA LYS A 171 25.84 6.01 -3.36
C LYS A 171 24.81 4.90 -3.17
N ALA A 172 25.26 3.67 -3.02
CA ALA A 172 24.38 2.56 -2.65
C ALA A 172 23.92 2.71 -1.20
N LEU A 173 22.65 2.39 -0.94
CA LEU A 173 21.99 2.43 0.38
C LEU A 173 21.67 1.02 0.88
#